data_AF-A0A938GTC4-F1
#
_entry.id   AF-A0A938GTC4-F1
#
_cell.length_a   1.000
_cell.length_b   1.000
_cell.length_c   1.000
_cell.angle_alpha   90.00
_cell.angle_beta   90.00
_cell.angle_gamma   90.00
#
_symmetry.space_group_name_H-M   'P 1'
#
loop_
_entity.id
_entity.type
_entity.pdbx_description
1 polymer ?
#
loop_
_entity_poly.entity_id
_entity_poly.type
_entity_poly.pdbx_seq_one_letter_code
_entity_poly.pdbx_strand_id
1 'polypeptide(L)'
;MFATFGQTWDRRREPAIYEALPGPDDAPGENDSFGFGRAFPKKTDGGKAEVSPAFFTAFDNSPSSSVVLRAFVQRAVREEKLGRHRGTDLLACVSRRSTPSGIRTGPAVMS
;
A
#
# COMPACT_ATOMS: atom_id res chain seq x y z
N MET A 1 14.10 -12.11 4.52
CA MET A 1 12.62 -12.06 4.50
C MET A 1 12.20 -10.62 4.24
N PHE A 2 11.28 -10.36 3.32
CA PHE A 2 10.80 -8.99 3.05
C PHE A 2 9.95 -8.51 4.23
N ALA A 3 10.24 -7.32 4.76
CA ALA A 3 9.61 -6.81 5.98
C ALA A 3 8.07 -6.69 5.91
N THR A 4 7.51 -6.61 4.70
CA THR A 4 6.07 -6.44 4.46
C THR A 4 5.35 -7.72 4.04
N PHE A 5 6.06 -8.84 3.88
CA PHE A 5 5.44 -10.11 3.49
C PHE A 5 4.48 -10.59 4.58
N GLY A 6 3.23 -10.81 4.21
CA GLY A 6 2.17 -11.27 5.11
C GLY A 6 1.55 -10.20 6.01
N GLN A 7 1.98 -8.93 5.91
CA GLN A 7 1.32 -7.84 6.64
C GLN A 7 -0.11 -7.62 6.15
N THR A 8 -0.96 -7.18 7.07
CA THR A 8 -2.35 -6.84 6.78
C THR A 8 -2.49 -5.36 6.48
N TRP A 9 -3.29 -5.11 5.47
CA TRP A 9 -3.86 -3.83 5.17
C TRP A 9 -5.26 -3.81 5.78
N ASP A 10 -5.45 -3.00 6.81
CA ASP A 10 -6.68 -2.95 7.61
C ASP A 10 -7.48 -1.67 7.34
N ARG A 11 -8.80 -1.73 7.60
CA ARG A 11 -9.67 -0.55 7.55
C ARG A 11 -9.20 0.50 8.56
N ARG A 12 -9.25 1.77 8.16
CA ARG A 12 -8.83 2.88 9.03
C ARG A 12 -9.88 3.29 10.06
N ARG A 13 -11.15 3.03 9.79
CA ARG A 13 -12.31 3.46 10.59
C ARG A 13 -13.27 2.29 10.81
N GLU A 14 -14.27 2.50 11.64
CA GLU A 14 -15.33 1.53 11.90
C GLU A 14 -16.18 1.26 10.65
N PRO A 15 -16.69 0.02 10.47
CA PRO A 15 -17.48 -0.36 9.29
C PRO A 15 -18.68 0.56 9.02
N ALA A 16 -19.40 0.95 10.07
CA ALA A 16 -20.59 1.79 9.99
C ALA A 16 -20.34 3.15 9.28
N ILE A 17 -19.13 3.69 9.37
CA ILE A 17 -18.75 4.94 8.69
C ILE A 17 -18.66 4.73 7.17
N TYR A 18 -18.20 3.55 6.74
CA TYR A 18 -18.07 3.22 5.31
C TYR A 18 -19.39 2.74 4.71
N GLU A 19 -20.20 2.01 5.47
CA GLU A 19 -21.50 1.54 5.01
C GLU A 19 -22.48 2.69 4.73
N ALA A 20 -22.34 3.81 5.46
CA ALA A 20 -23.22 4.97 5.32
C ALA A 20 -23.02 5.80 4.03
N LEU A 21 -21.82 5.81 3.43
CA LEU A 21 -21.51 6.69 2.28
C LEU A 21 -20.87 5.89 1.11
N PRO A 22 -19.80 5.10 1.35
CA PRO A 22 -19.26 4.19 0.36
C PRO A 22 -20.13 3.01 -0.06
N GLY A 23 -20.87 2.42 0.87
CA GLY A 23 -21.53 1.14 0.69
C GLY A 23 -20.73 -0.01 1.33
N PRO A 24 -21.17 -1.27 1.14
CA PRO A 24 -20.61 -2.43 1.80
C PRO A 24 -19.17 -2.74 1.33
N ASP A 25 -18.34 -3.18 2.27
CA ASP A 25 -16.94 -3.58 2.10
C ASP A 25 -16.78 -4.97 1.43
N ASP A 26 -17.66 -5.28 0.48
CA ASP A 26 -17.62 -6.49 -0.37
C ASP A 26 -18.54 -6.28 -1.58
N ALA A 27 -18.55 -5.07 -2.15
CA ALA A 27 -19.47 -4.74 -3.23
C ALA A 27 -19.11 -5.53 -4.51
N PRO A 28 -20.07 -5.99 -5.33
CA PRO A 28 -19.84 -6.79 -6.55
C PRO A 28 -18.89 -6.20 -7.61
N GLY A 29 -18.63 -4.90 -7.54
CA GLY A 29 -17.64 -4.24 -8.39
C GLY A 29 -16.22 -4.26 -7.85
N GLU A 30 -15.96 -4.72 -6.62
CA GLU A 30 -14.63 -4.61 -5.99
C GLU A 30 -13.58 -5.58 -6.53
N ASN A 31 -12.32 -5.11 -6.60
CA ASN A 31 -11.19 -5.87 -7.11
C ASN A 31 -10.71 -6.92 -6.08
N ASP A 32 -10.56 -8.16 -6.54
CA ASP A 32 -10.06 -9.35 -5.84
C ASP A 32 -8.80 -9.94 -6.51
N SER A 33 -8.14 -9.16 -7.37
CA SER A 33 -6.90 -9.58 -8.03
C SER A 33 -5.69 -9.58 -7.08
N PHE A 34 -4.56 -10.10 -7.58
CA PHE A 34 -3.24 -10.05 -6.91
C PHE A 34 -3.15 -10.84 -5.61
N GLY A 35 -4.05 -11.80 -5.40
CA GLY A 35 -4.10 -12.62 -4.18
C GLY A 35 -4.82 -11.93 -3.02
N PHE A 36 -5.51 -10.81 -3.28
CA PHE A 36 -6.36 -10.14 -2.28
C PHE A 36 -7.79 -10.66 -2.33
N GLY A 37 -8.46 -10.65 -1.18
CA GLY A 37 -9.93 -10.68 -1.16
C GLY A 37 -10.53 -9.32 -1.53
N ARG A 38 -11.85 -9.29 -1.72
CA ARG A 38 -12.62 -8.06 -1.94
C ARG A 38 -12.66 -7.22 -0.67
N ALA A 39 -13.08 -7.84 0.43
CA ALA A 39 -13.19 -7.25 1.75
C ALA A 39 -11.84 -7.06 2.46
N PHE A 40 -11.82 -6.14 3.42
CA PHE A 40 -10.75 -6.05 4.39
C PHE A 40 -10.89 -7.10 5.52
N PRO A 41 -9.78 -7.54 6.13
CA PRO A 41 -8.40 -7.12 5.88
C PRO A 41 -7.76 -7.80 4.67
N LYS A 42 -6.89 -7.09 3.95
CA LYS A 42 -6.17 -7.61 2.78
C LYS A 42 -4.74 -7.97 3.17
N LYS A 43 -4.29 -9.18 2.85
CA LYS A 43 -2.96 -9.65 3.23
C LYS A 43 -1.97 -9.53 2.07
N THR A 44 -0.80 -8.93 2.33
CA THR A 44 0.24 -8.71 1.31
C THR A 44 1.17 -9.93 1.22
N ASP A 45 0.65 -11.06 0.73
CA ASP A 45 1.42 -12.29 0.51
C ASP A 45 1.25 -12.89 -0.90
N GLY A 46 0.42 -12.26 -1.75
CA GLY A 46 0.15 -12.76 -3.10
C GLY A 46 -0.70 -14.04 -3.12
N GLY A 47 -1.39 -14.36 -2.03
CA GLY A 47 -2.20 -15.58 -1.89
C GLY A 47 -1.37 -16.85 -1.69
N LYS A 48 -0.13 -16.73 -1.21
CA LYS A 48 0.80 -17.84 -0.99
C LYS A 48 1.38 -17.80 0.43
N ALA A 49 1.64 -18.97 1.02
CA ALA A 49 2.23 -19.08 2.34
C ALA A 49 3.70 -18.66 2.39
N GLU A 50 4.37 -18.64 1.23
CA GLU A 50 5.78 -18.32 1.09
C GLU A 50 6.00 -17.22 0.05
N VAL A 51 7.13 -16.53 0.15
CA VAL A 51 7.52 -15.46 -0.79
C VAL A 51 7.63 -16.05 -2.19
N SER A 52 6.88 -15.49 -3.14
CA SER A 52 6.85 -15.90 -4.54
C SER A 52 6.76 -14.66 -5.44
N PRO A 53 6.91 -14.78 -6.77
CA PRO A 53 6.72 -13.65 -7.68
C PRO A 53 5.37 -12.93 -7.49
N ALA A 54 4.31 -13.65 -7.12
CA ALA A 54 2.99 -13.08 -6.86
C ALA A 54 2.98 -12.08 -5.68
N PHE A 55 3.87 -12.26 -4.69
CA PHE A 55 4.01 -11.30 -3.59
C PHE A 55 4.44 -9.92 -4.08
N PHE A 56 5.36 -9.82 -5.05
CA PHE A 56 5.81 -8.51 -5.54
C PHE A 56 4.69 -7.76 -6.26
N THR A 57 3.86 -8.48 -7.01
CA THR A 57 2.66 -7.89 -7.62
C THR A 57 1.67 -7.42 -6.55
N ALA A 58 1.43 -8.20 -5.49
CA ALA A 58 0.59 -7.79 -4.38
C ALA A 58 1.16 -6.55 -3.65
N PHE A 59 2.47 -6.53 -3.40
CA PHE A 59 3.19 -5.43 -2.78
C PHE A 59 3.09 -4.12 -3.58
N ASP A 60 3.26 -4.18 -4.89
CA ASP A 60 3.12 -3.02 -5.79
C ASP A 60 1.69 -2.48 -5.81
N ASN A 61 0.69 -3.35 -5.57
CA ASN A 61 -0.73 -3.00 -5.52
C ASN A 61 -1.25 -2.76 -4.09
N SER A 62 -0.37 -2.69 -3.09
CA SER A 62 -0.73 -2.38 -1.70
C SER A 62 -0.09 -1.07 -1.22
N PRO A 63 -0.63 -0.44 -0.16
CA PRO A 63 0.01 0.70 0.48
C PRO A 63 1.42 0.42 1.02
N SER A 64 1.84 -0.85 1.15
CA SER A 64 3.15 -1.24 1.68
C SER A 64 4.29 -0.69 0.83
N SER A 65 4.12 -0.65 -0.49
CA SER A 65 5.10 -0.07 -1.43
C SER A 65 5.44 1.38 -1.08
N SER A 66 4.42 2.20 -0.80
CA SER A 66 4.58 3.61 -0.44
C SER A 66 5.19 3.79 0.95
N VAL A 67 4.92 2.88 1.89
CA VAL A 67 5.56 2.89 3.22
C VAL A 67 7.05 2.61 3.11
N VAL A 68 7.44 1.60 2.32
CA VAL A 68 8.85 1.26 2.08
C VAL A 68 9.56 2.40 1.33
N LEU A 69 8.93 2.96 0.29
CA LEU A 69 9.48 4.11 -0.43
C LEU A 69 9.69 5.31 0.50
N ARG A 70 8.72 5.63 1.37
CA ARG A 70 8.87 6.70 2.37
C ARG A 70 10.07 6.47 3.28
N ALA A 71 10.24 5.25 3.80
CA ALA A 71 11.37 4.92 4.66
C ALA A 71 12.71 5.10 3.93
N PHE A 72 12.78 4.67 2.67
CA PHE A 72 13.94 4.87 1.81
C PHE A 72 14.25 6.36 1.60
N VAL A 73 13.25 7.15 1.20
CA VAL A 73 13.39 8.60 0.97
C VAL A 73 13.86 9.33 2.24
N GLN A 74 13.25 9.01 3.39
CA GLN A 74 13.67 9.57 4.67
C GLN A 74 15.12 9.22 5.01
N ARG A 75 15.57 8.01 4.67
CA ARG A 75 16.98 7.62 4.86
C ARG A 75 17.89 8.39 3.91
N ALA A 76 17.56 8.46 2.63
CA ALA A 76 18.33 9.18 1.62
C ALA A 76 18.53 10.65 2.01
N VAL A 77 17.47 11.35 2.43
CA VAL A 77 17.56 12.75 2.90
C VAL A 77 18.56 12.90 4.05
N ARG A 78 18.60 11.96 5.00
CA ARG A 78 19.51 12.03 6.16
C ARG A 78 20.95 11.72 5.79
N GLU A 79 21.18 10.62 5.06
CA GLU A 79 22.52 10.12 4.78
C GLU A 79 23.23 10.95 3.71
N GLU A 80 22.52 11.35 2.66
CA GLU A 80 23.04 12.22 1.60
C GLU A 80 23.04 13.69 2.02
N LYS A 81 22.60 14.00 3.25
CA LYS A 81 22.58 15.35 3.84
C LYS A 81 21.89 16.37 2.94
N LEU A 82 20.81 15.95 2.28
CA LEU A 82 20.06 16.84 1.38
C LEU A 82 19.53 18.05 2.14
N GLY A 83 19.71 19.24 1.58
CA GLY A 83 19.39 20.53 2.18
C GLY A 83 20.43 21.02 3.19
N ARG A 84 21.59 20.35 3.31
CA ARG A 84 22.70 20.78 4.20
C ARG A 84 23.89 21.38 3.45
N HIS A 85 23.84 21.40 2.12
CA HIS A 85 24.84 22.05 1.28
C HIS A 85 24.49 23.52 1.03
N ARG A 86 25.45 24.29 0.50
CA ARG A 86 25.22 25.71 0.14
C ARG A 86 24.23 25.86 -1.02
N GLY A 87 24.15 24.86 -1.90
CA GLY A 87 23.20 24.80 -3.02
C GLY A 87 21.86 24.19 -2.61
N THR A 88 20.84 24.38 -3.44
CA THR A 88 19.56 23.68 -3.31
C THR A 88 19.70 22.27 -3.86
N ASP A 89 19.33 21.27 -3.04
CA ASP A 89 19.26 19.88 -3.45
C ASP A 89 17.84 19.52 -3.93
N LEU A 90 17.75 18.64 -4.94
CA LEU A 90 16.48 18.15 -5.47
C LEU A 90 16.43 16.63 -5.40
N LEU A 91 15.40 16.10 -4.74
CA LEU A 91 15.09 14.67 -4.73
C LEU A 91 13.69 14.44 -5.33
N ALA A 92 13.66 13.80 -6.51
CA ALA A 92 12.41 13.41 -7.16
C ALA A 92 12.06 11.95 -6.80
N CYS A 93 10.84 11.72 -6.34
CA CYS A 93 10.34 10.39 -6.01
C CYS A 93 9.06 10.11 -6.78
N VAL A 94 9.05 9.00 -7.52
CA VAL A 94 7.88 8.56 -8.27
C VAL A 94 7.35 7.32 -7.59
N SER A 95 6.11 7.39 -7.12
CA SER A 95 5.35 6.23 -6.65
C SER A 95 4.37 5.83 -7.73
N ARG A 96 4.40 4.57 -8.16
CA ARG A 96 3.34 4.04 -9.02
C ARG A 96 2.18 3.63 -8.11
N ARG A 97 1.11 4.41 -8.11
CA ARG A 97 -0.18 3.97 -7.59
C ARG A 97 -0.95 3.35 -8.75
N SER A 98 -1.02 2.02 -8.82
CA SER A 98 -2.09 1.38 -9.58
C SER A 98 -3.39 1.63 -8.83
N THR A 99 -4.09 2.71 -9.17
CA THR A 99 -5.55 2.65 -9.09
C THR A 99 -5.99 1.83 -10.29
N PRO A 100 -6.38 0.54 -10.16
CA PRO A 100 -7.25 0.00 -11.18
C PRO A 100 -8.49 0.91 -11.17
N SER A 101 -8.71 1.54 -12.31
CA SER A 101 -9.85 2.39 -12.62
C SER A 101 -11.13 1.92 -11.94
N GLY A 102 -11.72 2.79 -11.09
CA GLY A 102 -13.16 2.74 -10.78
C GLY A 102 -13.61 2.01 -9.52
N ILE A 103 -12.74 1.48 -8.66
CA ILE A 103 -13.18 0.68 -7.50
C ILE A 103 -12.70 1.28 -6.18
N ARG A 104 -13.68 1.58 -5.31
CA ARG A 104 -13.57 2.17 -3.97
C ARG A 104 -12.68 1.34 -3.04
N THR A 105 -11.37 1.54 -3.12
CA THR A 105 -10.48 1.17 -2.00
C THR A 105 -10.59 2.27 -0.95
N GLY A 106 -11.39 2.03 0.10
CA GLY A 106 -11.57 2.99 1.19
C GLY A 106 -10.25 3.40 1.86
N PRO A 107 -10.18 4.56 2.55
CA PRO A 107 -9.00 4.96 3.29
C PRO A 107 -8.66 3.92 4.35
N ALA A 108 -7.40 3.49 4.38
CA ALA A 108 -6.98 2.33 5.16
C ALA A 108 -5.54 2.51 5.70
N VAL A 109 -5.17 1.72 6.72
CA VAL A 109 -3.91 1.83 7.50
C VAL A 109 -3.21 0.48 7.49
N MET A 110 -1.87 0.49 7.51
CA MET A 110 -1.04 -0.71 7.61
C MET A 110 -0.80 -1.03 9.09
N SER A 111 -0.99 -2.29 9.47
CA SER A 111 -0.71 -2.82 10.82
C SER A 111 0.60 -3.59 10.87
#